data_AF-A0A8T1T2E8-F1
#
_entry.id   AF-A0A8T1T2E8-F1
#
_cell.length_a   1.000
_cell.length_b   1.000
_cell.length_c   1.000
_cell.angle_alpha   90.00
_cell.angle_beta   90.00
_cell.angle_gamma   90.00
#
_symmetry.space_group_name_H-M   'P 1'
#
loop_
_entity.id
_entity.type
_entity.pdbx_description
1 polymer ?
#
loop_
_entity_poly.entity_id
_entity_poly.type
_entity_poly.pdbx_seq_one_letter_code
_entity_poly.pdbx_strand_id
1 'polypeptide(L)'
;MSEETATSNNDNSYARVRAVVMTRDDSSGGWLPLGGGGLSCVTVFKVIHQEENSCADFLIHGERLRDKTVVLECILKKDLIYNKVTPTFHHWKIDDKKFGLTFQSPADARAFDRGIRRAVEDLAQGCLPLHSDAEVAEDGFQVPLKSVRHV
;
A
#
# COMPACT_ATOMS: atom_id res chain seq x y z
N MET A 1 -1.99 14.04 -31.22
CA MET A 1 -1.46 14.72 -30.02
C MET A 1 -2.37 14.30 -28.89
N SER A 2 -2.03 13.21 -28.20
CA SER A 2 -2.75 12.82 -26.98
C SER A 2 -1.85 13.24 -25.84
N GLU A 3 -2.20 14.36 -25.19
CA GLU A 3 -1.57 14.79 -23.95
C GLU A 3 -1.96 13.78 -22.86
N GLU A 4 -1.01 12.92 -22.54
CA GLU A 4 -1.07 12.00 -21.41
C GLU A 4 -1.02 12.84 -20.13
N THR A 5 -2.11 12.77 -19.36
CA THR A 5 -2.35 13.52 -18.13
C THR A 5 -1.37 13.09 -17.03
N ALA A 6 -0.18 13.68 -17.05
CA ALA A 6 0.85 13.55 -16.01
C ALA A 6 0.60 14.52 -14.84
N THR A 7 -0.59 14.50 -14.23
CA THR A 7 -0.87 15.23 -12.99
C THR A 7 -1.88 14.44 -12.16
N SER A 8 -1.40 13.83 -11.06
CA SER A 8 -2.14 13.40 -9.83
C SER A 8 -1.63 12.09 -9.18
N ASN A 9 -0.45 11.56 -9.51
CA ASN A 9 0.09 10.37 -8.80
C ASN A 9 0.62 10.66 -7.37
N ASN A 10 0.61 11.90 -6.89
CA ASN A 10 1.18 12.24 -5.58
C ASN A 10 0.21 11.94 -4.42
N ASP A 11 -1.09 12.02 -4.66
CA ASP A 11 -2.13 11.92 -3.63
C ASP A 11 -2.32 10.48 -3.11
N ASN A 12 -1.89 9.50 -3.89
CA ASN A 12 -1.93 8.08 -3.51
C ASN A 12 -0.62 7.58 -2.89
N SER A 13 0.36 8.45 -2.64
CA SER A 13 1.67 8.04 -2.12
C SER A 13 1.73 8.05 -0.59
N TYR A 14 2.23 6.95 -0.02
CA TYR A 14 2.36 6.73 1.42
C TYR A 14 3.76 7.05 1.94
N ALA A 15 4.76 6.88 1.08
CA ALA A 15 6.13 7.35 1.31
C ALA A 15 6.85 7.44 -0.03
N ARG A 16 7.78 8.39 -0.13
CA ARG A 16 8.72 8.48 -1.25
C ARG A 16 10.10 8.83 -0.71
N VAL A 17 11.09 7.97 -0.98
CA VAL A 17 12.46 8.11 -0.47
C VAL A 17 13.48 7.83 -1.57
N ARG A 18 14.74 8.16 -1.29
CA ARG A 18 15.88 7.72 -2.10
C ARG A 18 16.69 6.69 -1.32
N ALA A 19 16.88 5.51 -1.90
CA ALA A 19 17.58 4.40 -1.28
C ALA A 19 18.26 3.52 -2.34
N VAL A 20 19.23 2.72 -1.92
CA VAL A 20 19.76 1.63 -2.75
C VAL A 20 18.88 0.39 -2.54
N VAL A 21 18.37 -0.18 -3.63
CA VAL A 21 17.59 -1.41 -3.58
C VAL A 21 18.54 -2.59 -3.41
N MET A 22 18.20 -3.47 -2.47
CA MET A 22 18.97 -4.64 -2.10
C MET A 22 18.16 -5.91 -2.36
N THR A 23 18.84 -6.98 -2.73
CA THR A 23 18.29 -8.34 -2.78
C THR A 23 19.14 -9.26 -1.92
N ARG A 24 18.60 -10.40 -1.52
CA ARG A 24 19.37 -11.42 -0.80
C ARG A 24 19.83 -12.49 -1.78
N ASP A 25 21.13 -12.80 -1.76
CA ASP A 25 21.65 -14.00 -2.42
C ASP A 25 21.52 -15.17 -1.45
N ASP A 26 20.76 -16.18 -1.85
CA ASP A 26 20.55 -17.38 -1.03
C ASP A 26 21.79 -18.29 -1.00
N SER A 27 22.75 -18.12 -1.91
CA SER A 27 24.01 -18.88 -1.94
C SER A 27 24.97 -18.43 -0.85
N SER A 28 25.20 -17.11 -0.73
CA SER A 28 26.05 -16.51 0.31
C SER A 28 25.31 -16.17 1.60
N GLY A 29 23.98 -16.11 1.56
CA GLY A 29 23.14 -15.63 2.65
C GLY A 29 23.20 -14.12 2.88
N GLY A 30 23.98 -13.38 2.08
CA GLY A 30 24.24 -11.95 2.20
C GLY A 30 23.28 -11.06 1.40
N TRP A 31 23.31 -9.77 1.71
CA TRP A 31 22.57 -8.72 0.99
C TRP A 31 23.47 -8.05 -0.05
N LEU A 32 22.97 -7.90 -1.27
CA LEU A 32 23.70 -7.26 -2.37
C LEU A 32 22.84 -6.21 -3.09
N PRO A 33 23.45 -5.16 -3.68
CA PRO A 33 22.72 -4.17 -4.43
C PRO A 33 22.07 -4.78 -5.69
N LEU A 34 20.75 -4.59 -5.83
CA LEU A 34 20.01 -5.11 -6.97
C LEU A 34 20.32 -4.30 -8.24
N GLY A 35 20.49 -4.99 -9.36
CA GLY A 35 20.75 -4.38 -10.67
C GLY A 35 22.09 -3.63 -10.78
N GLY A 36 23.06 -3.88 -9.90
CA GLY A 36 24.31 -3.11 -9.83
C GLY A 36 24.23 -1.88 -8.92
N GLY A 37 23.13 -1.73 -8.17
CA GLY A 37 22.95 -0.69 -7.17
C GLY A 37 22.66 0.70 -7.74
N GLY A 38 23.11 1.72 -7.01
CA GLY A 38 22.76 3.11 -7.27
C GLY A 38 21.46 3.54 -6.57
N LEU A 39 21.32 4.85 -6.39
CA LEU A 39 20.12 5.41 -5.76
C LEU A 39 18.90 5.26 -6.67
N SER A 40 17.80 4.85 -6.05
CA SER A 40 16.49 4.72 -6.68
C SER A 40 15.48 5.60 -5.96
N CYS A 41 14.53 6.17 -6.70
CA CYS A 41 13.32 6.76 -6.14
C CYS A 41 12.37 5.61 -5.79
N VAL A 42 12.19 5.36 -4.49
CA VAL A 42 11.33 4.27 -4.00
C VAL A 42 10.08 4.87 -3.40
N THR A 43 8.92 4.49 -3.95
CA THR A 43 7.61 5.00 -3.57
C THR A 43 6.71 3.85 -3.15
N VAL A 44 5.96 4.05 -2.06
CA VAL A 44 4.82 3.21 -1.69
C VAL A 44 3.57 3.95 -2.14
N PHE A 45 2.70 3.34 -2.94
CA PHE A 45 1.45 3.98 -3.37
C PHE A 45 0.28 3.01 -3.46
N LYS A 46 -0.92 3.56 -3.32
CA LYS A 46 -2.19 2.86 -3.48
C LYS A 46 -2.55 2.74 -4.96
N VAL A 47 -2.82 1.52 -5.41
CA VAL A 47 -3.32 1.18 -6.73
C VAL A 47 -4.83 0.96 -6.60
N ILE A 48 -5.60 1.82 -7.26
CA ILE A 48 -7.06 1.73 -7.29
C ILE A 48 -7.42 1.05 -8.61
N HIS A 49 -8.10 -0.09 -8.52
CA HIS A 49 -8.65 -0.77 -9.68
C HIS A 49 -10.01 -0.13 -10.03
N GLN A 50 -10.35 -0.02 -11.32
CA GLN A 50 -11.61 0.58 -11.77
C GLN A 50 -12.85 -0.29 -11.51
N GLU A 51 -12.67 -1.49 -10.94
CA GLU A 51 -13.78 -2.38 -10.61
C GLU A 51 -14.39 -2.03 -9.25
N GLU A 52 -15.69 -1.74 -9.26
CA GLU A 52 -16.49 -1.14 -8.17
C GLU A 52 -16.47 -1.92 -6.84
N ASN A 53 -16.00 -3.17 -6.83
CA ASN A 53 -15.96 -4.06 -5.65
C ASN A 53 -14.56 -4.60 -5.31
N SER A 54 -13.51 -4.07 -5.93
CA SER A 54 -12.14 -4.55 -5.70
C SER A 54 -11.46 -3.81 -4.55
N CYS A 55 -10.83 -4.59 -3.65
CA CYS A 55 -9.96 -4.02 -2.61
C CYS A 55 -8.79 -3.29 -3.28
N ALA A 56 -8.40 -2.13 -2.76
CA ALA A 56 -7.22 -1.45 -3.25
C ALA A 56 -5.94 -2.24 -2.94
N ASP A 57 -5.05 -2.32 -3.91
CA ASP A 57 -3.71 -2.87 -3.73
C ASP A 57 -2.73 -1.76 -3.35
N PHE A 58 -1.60 -2.16 -2.77
CA PHE A 58 -0.50 -1.23 -2.47
C PHE A 58 0.78 -1.75 -3.11
N LEU A 59 1.49 -0.88 -3.82
CA LEU A 59 2.70 -1.22 -4.55
C LEU A 59 3.90 -0.51 -3.95
N ILE A 60 5.01 -1.23 -3.79
CA ILE A 60 6.34 -0.64 -3.66
C ILE A 60 6.99 -0.63 -5.04
N HIS A 61 7.27 0.56 -5.55
CA HIS A 61 7.94 0.79 -6.82
C HIS A 61 9.26 1.52 -6.62
N GLY A 62 10.34 1.01 -7.21
CA GLY A 62 11.67 1.60 -7.17
C GLY A 62 12.23 1.80 -8.56
N GLU A 63 12.32 3.06 -8.99
CA GLU A 63 12.96 3.46 -10.25
C GLU A 63 14.37 3.99 -9.98
N ARG A 64 15.38 3.40 -10.62
CA ARG A 64 16.76 3.86 -10.49
C ARG A 64 16.93 5.25 -11.10
N LEU A 65 17.52 6.17 -10.34
CA LEU A 65 17.61 7.57 -10.72
C LEU A 65 18.47 7.81 -11.97
N ARG A 66 19.52 7.00 -12.16
CA ARG A 66 20.54 7.20 -13.20
C ARG A 66 20.01 6.94 -14.60
N ASP A 67 19.25 5.87 -14.77
CA ASP A 67 18.88 5.31 -16.08
C ASP A 67 17.40 4.96 -16.17
N LYS A 68 16.60 5.35 -15.18
CA LYS A 68 15.15 5.18 -15.17
C LYS A 68 14.69 3.73 -15.22
N THR A 69 15.58 2.79 -14.89
CA THR A 69 15.23 1.36 -14.85
C THR A 69 14.42 1.04 -13.60
N VAL A 70 13.28 0.39 -13.75
CA VAL A 70 12.52 -0.17 -12.62
C VAL A 70 13.27 -1.38 -12.08
N VAL A 71 13.78 -1.24 -10.85
CA VAL A 71 14.59 -2.27 -10.18
C VAL A 71 13.85 -2.94 -9.03
N LEU A 72 12.73 -2.35 -8.57
CA LEU A 72 11.89 -2.90 -7.53
C LEU A 72 10.43 -2.69 -7.91
N GLU A 73 9.67 -3.77 -7.92
CA GLU A 73 8.22 -3.73 -8.07
C GLU A 73 7.63 -4.91 -7.31
N CYS A 74 6.86 -4.64 -6.26
CA CYS A 74 6.17 -5.68 -5.51
C CYS A 74 4.88 -5.17 -4.86
N ILE A 75 3.85 -6.01 -4.90
CA ILE A 75 2.56 -5.76 -4.26
C ILE A 75 2.67 -6.13 -2.78
N LEU A 76 2.25 -5.23 -1.90
CA LEU A 76 2.22 -5.46 -0.46
C LEU A 76 1.16 -6.49 -0.09
N LYS A 77 1.48 -7.30 0.91
CA LYS A 77 0.55 -8.26 1.51
C LYS A 77 0.26 -7.87 2.95
N LYS A 78 -0.94 -8.20 3.44
CA LYS A 78 -1.39 -7.90 4.82
C LYS A 78 -0.49 -8.53 5.89
N ASP A 79 0.17 -9.63 5.56
CA ASP A 79 1.07 -10.41 6.40
C ASP A 79 2.56 -10.11 6.10
N LEU A 80 2.85 -8.94 5.52
CA LEU A 80 4.22 -8.52 5.22
C LEU A 80 5.11 -8.57 6.49
N ILE A 81 6.18 -9.35 6.41
CA ILE A 81 7.20 -9.38 7.45
C ILE A 81 8.25 -8.30 7.14
N TYR A 82 8.09 -7.14 7.76
CA TYR A 82 9.00 -5.99 7.63
C TYR A 82 10.02 -5.93 8.78
N ASN A 83 11.31 -6.04 8.46
CA ASN A 83 12.41 -6.12 9.42
C ASN A 83 13.29 -4.87 9.36
N LYS A 84 13.65 -4.34 10.54
CA LYS A 84 14.52 -3.18 10.70
C LYS A 84 15.84 -3.62 11.34
N VAL A 85 16.85 -3.91 10.51
CA VAL A 85 18.12 -4.49 10.98
C VAL A 85 19.04 -3.41 11.52
N THR A 86 19.11 -2.26 10.84
CA THR A 86 19.86 -1.08 11.30
C THR A 86 19.02 0.18 11.07
N PRO A 87 19.41 1.35 11.61
CA PRO A 87 18.70 2.60 11.36
C PRO A 87 18.59 3.00 9.88
N THR A 88 19.39 2.40 9.00
CA THR A 88 19.42 2.70 7.56
C THR A 88 19.28 1.46 6.69
N PHE A 89 19.05 0.27 7.26
CA PHE A 89 18.85 -0.95 6.49
C PHE A 89 17.62 -1.71 6.98
N HIS A 90 16.59 -1.72 6.14
CA HIS A 90 15.35 -2.48 6.37
C HIS A 90 15.15 -3.48 5.24
N HIS A 91 14.47 -4.59 5.53
CA HIS A 91 14.18 -5.60 4.53
C HIS A 91 12.86 -6.33 4.80
N TRP A 92 12.31 -6.95 3.76
CA TRP A 92 11.08 -7.72 3.84
C TRP A 92 11.12 -8.92 2.90
N LYS A 93 10.17 -9.83 3.10
CA LYS A 93 9.95 -11.00 2.25
C LYS A 93 8.51 -10.95 1.73
N ILE A 94 8.33 -11.13 0.43
CA ILE A 94 7.02 -11.31 -0.22
C ILE A 94 7.16 -12.55 -1.11
N ASP A 95 6.30 -13.54 -0.87
CA ASP A 95 6.49 -14.88 -1.43
C ASP A 95 7.91 -15.37 -1.13
N ASP A 96 8.63 -15.96 -2.07
CA ASP A 96 10.02 -16.39 -1.83
C ASP A 96 11.08 -15.35 -2.15
N LYS A 97 10.68 -14.12 -2.50
CA LYS A 97 11.61 -13.03 -2.81
C LYS A 97 11.88 -12.18 -1.58
N LYS A 98 13.17 -11.89 -1.34
CA LYS A 98 13.63 -11.04 -0.24
C LYS A 98 14.15 -9.73 -0.81
N PHE A 99 13.58 -8.62 -0.36
CA PHE A 99 13.93 -7.28 -0.80
C PHE A 99 14.42 -6.46 0.38
N GLY A 100 15.33 -5.51 0.12
CA GLY A 100 15.82 -4.60 1.14
C GLY A 100 16.08 -3.21 0.59
N LEU A 101 16.18 -2.25 1.49
CA LEU A 101 16.56 -0.88 1.19
C LEU A 101 17.66 -0.44 2.13
N THR A 102 18.74 0.07 1.54
CA THR A 102 19.75 0.85 2.25
C THR A 102 19.43 2.33 2.05
N PHE A 103 18.90 2.97 3.09
CA PHE A 103 18.49 4.38 3.09
C PHE A 103 19.69 5.31 3.22
N GLN A 104 19.58 6.51 2.65
CA GLN A 104 20.61 7.54 2.79
C GLN A 104 20.69 8.11 4.21
N SER A 105 19.59 8.07 4.96
CA SER A 105 19.52 8.59 6.32
C SER A 105 18.54 7.79 7.20
N PRO A 106 18.72 7.80 8.53
CA PRO A 106 17.72 7.25 9.44
C PRO A 106 16.36 7.94 9.37
N ALA A 107 16.32 9.20 8.95
CA ALA A 107 15.08 9.94 8.77
C ALA A 107 14.25 9.37 7.60
N ASP A 108 14.91 9.09 6.47
CA ASP A 108 14.28 8.43 5.32
C ASP A 108 13.76 7.04 5.68
N ALA A 109 14.57 6.26 6.40
CA ALA A 109 14.18 4.93 6.86
C ALA A 109 12.91 4.97 7.73
N ARG A 110 12.82 5.93 8.66
CA ARG A 110 11.62 6.15 9.48
C ARG A 110 10.43 6.64 8.67
N ALA A 111 10.64 7.50 7.66
CA ALA A 111 9.57 7.95 6.78
C ALA A 111 8.99 6.79 5.97
N PHE A 112 9.85 5.92 5.44
CA PHE A 112 9.44 4.74 4.70
C PHE A 112 8.73 3.72 5.59
N ASP A 113 9.23 3.44 6.80
CA ASP A 113 8.56 2.58 7.80
C ASP A 113 7.14 3.08 8.14
N ARG A 114 6.96 4.41 8.31
CA ARG A 114 5.61 5.00 8.49
C ARG A 114 4.71 4.80 7.28
N GLY A 115 5.26 4.90 6.06
CA GLY A 115 4.51 4.67 4.83
C GLY A 115 4.04 3.22 4.70
N ILE A 116 4.94 2.27 4.95
CA ILE A 116 4.63 0.83 4.92
C ILE A 116 3.56 0.47 5.94
N ARG A 117 3.68 0.93 7.20
CA ARG A 117 2.69 0.64 8.24
C ARG A 117 1.30 1.13 7.87
N ARG A 118 1.19 2.39 7.43
CA ARG A 118 -0.10 2.95 6.97
C ARG A 118 -0.68 2.19 5.78
N ALA A 119 0.15 1.81 4.81
CA ALA A 119 -0.30 1.05 3.65
C ALA A 119 -0.82 -0.35 4.04
N VAL A 120 -0.15 -1.04 4.97
CA VAL A 120 -0.58 -2.35 5.46
C VAL A 120 -1.85 -2.26 6.33
N GLU A 121 -1.95 -1.22 7.17
CA GLU A 121 -3.16 -0.93 7.96
C GLU A 121 -4.37 -0.69 7.04
N ASP A 122 -4.22 0.14 6.01
CA ASP A 122 -5.28 0.43 5.05
C ASP A 122 -5.63 -0.78 4.19
N LEU A 123 -4.65 -1.61 3.81
CA LEU A 123 -4.88 -2.89 3.11
C LEU A 123 -5.74 -3.85 3.95
N ALA A 124 -5.55 -3.87 5.27
CA ALA A 124 -6.36 -4.70 6.16
C ALA A 124 -7.79 -4.17 6.33
N GLN A 125 -8.01 -2.86 6.19
CA GLN A 125 -9.33 -2.21 6.34
C GLN A 125 -10.13 -2.13 5.03
N GLY A 126 -9.46 -1.98 3.88
CA GLY A 126 -10.06 -1.70 2.58
C GLY A 126 -10.78 -2.87 1.90
N CYS A 127 -10.84 -4.04 2.54
CA CYS A 127 -11.49 -5.25 2.01
C CYS A 127 -12.80 -5.60 2.73
N LEU A 128 -13.37 -4.69 3.52
CA LEU A 128 -14.71 -4.92 4.08
C LEU A 128 -15.72 -4.85 2.93
N PRO A 129 -16.49 -5.93 2.65
CA PRO A 129 -17.62 -5.82 1.74
C PRO A 129 -18.53 -4.74 2.32
N LEU A 130 -18.95 -3.79 1.48
CA LEU A 130 -20.05 -2.88 1.82
C LEU A 130 -21.17 -3.78 2.34
N HIS A 131 -21.44 -3.71 3.64
CA HIS A 131 -22.54 -4.44 4.23
C HIS A 131 -23.78 -3.99 3.48
N SER A 132 -24.40 -4.94 2.79
CA SER A 132 -25.75 -4.82 2.28
C SER A 132 -26.67 -4.59 3.49
N ASP A 133 -26.83 -3.34 3.92
CA ASP A 133 -28.04 -2.93 4.65
C ASP A 133 -29.17 -2.84 3.61
N ALA A 134 -29.63 -4.02 3.20
CA ALA A 134 -30.91 -4.18 2.57
C ALA A 134 -31.95 -4.37 3.67
N GLU A 135 -32.44 -3.27 4.24
CA GLU A 135 -33.82 -3.19 4.75
C GLU A 135 -34.39 -1.81 4.39
N VAL A 136 -34.77 -1.67 3.12
CA VAL A 136 -35.64 -0.59 2.66
C VAL A 136 -37.07 -0.91 3.11
N ALA A 137 -37.56 -0.08 4.03
CA ALA A 137 -38.89 0.48 4.17
C ALA A 137 -40.12 -0.39 3.80
N GLU A 138 -40.94 -0.68 4.81
CA GLU A 138 -42.39 -0.73 4.68
C GLU A 138 -42.98 0.51 5.37
N ASP A 139 -43.37 1.51 4.56
CA ASP A 139 -44.24 2.62 4.97
C ASP A 139 -45.70 2.15 4.88
N GLY A 140 -46.45 2.31 5.97
CA GLY A 140 -47.83 1.81 6.09
C GLY A 140 -48.60 2.51 7.21
N PHE A 141 -48.96 3.77 6.99
CA PHE A 141 -50.07 4.54 7.58
C PHE A 141 -50.71 4.03 8.89
N GLN A 142 -50.40 4.67 10.03
CA GLN A 142 -51.27 4.66 11.21
C GLN A 142 -52.31 5.79 11.15
N VAL A 143 -53.55 5.42 10.84
CA VAL A 143 -54.74 6.24 11.18
C VAL A 143 -55.17 5.93 12.62
N PRO A 144 -55.48 6.94 13.47
CA PRO A 144 -55.91 6.67 14.84
C PRO A 144 -57.42 6.38 14.87
N LEU A 145 -57.79 5.11 15.06
CA LEU A 145 -59.17 4.75 15.40
C LEU A 145 -59.39 4.86 16.91
N LYS A 146 -60.25 5.80 17.29
CA LYS A 146 -60.74 6.03 18.64
C LYS A 146 -61.46 4.78 19.16
N SER A 147 -61.00 4.23 20.28
CA SER A 147 -61.75 3.22 21.03
C SER A 147 -62.63 3.90 22.08
N VAL A 148 -63.94 3.76 21.88
CA VAL A 148 -65.00 4.10 22.83
C VAL A 148 -64.89 3.17 24.04
N ARG A 149 -64.71 3.71 25.25
CA ARG A 149 -64.95 2.97 26.49
C ARG A 149 -66.39 3.15 26.93
N HIS A 150 -67.11 2.03 26.98
CA HIS A 150 -68.30 1.87 27.82
C HIS A 150 -67.88 1.94 29.29
N VAL A 151 -68.50 2.83 30.05
CA VAL A 151 -69.10 2.54 31.36
C VAL A 151 -70.38 3.37 31.45
#